data_AF-A0AAN9U5Y4-F1
#
_entry.id   AF-A0AAN9U5Y4-F1
#
_cell.length_a   1.000
_cell.length_b   1.000
_cell.length_c   1.000
_cell.angle_alpha   90.00
_cell.angle_beta   90.00
_cell.angle_gamma   90.00
#
_symmetry.space_group_name_H-M   'P 1'
#
loop_
_entity.id
_entity.type
_entity.pdbx_description
1 polymer ?
#
loop_
_entity_poly.entity_id
_entity_poly.type
_entity_poly.pdbx_seq_one_letter_code
_entity_poly.pdbx_strand_id
1 'polypeptide(L)'
;MNLNLSASLNIFKLIANPSLCLPHAVIPTFKDLPIPLNSAFEGKGKDFKVDIKAVVLDKDDCFAIPETNEIHKPYQERFDALRAAYPGRRLLIVSNTAGALSYDPKRELATELEKATGVTVLSHKTKKPGCGAEIMDYFRSHPETGVTSPSQIAVVGDRLSTDIMLANLMGSYGLWVKDGVVPLQRKNIFSRIEQRFGPYLLGRGYAPPQP
;
A
#
# COMPACT_ATOMS: atom_id res chain seq x y z
N MET A 1 -21.43 -0.37 -20.72
CA MET A 1 -20.26 -1.25 -20.46
C MET A 1 -19.00 -0.39 -20.38
N ASN A 2 -18.63 0.09 -19.19
CA ASN A 2 -17.33 0.74 -18.95
C ASN A 2 -16.38 -0.29 -18.33
N LEU A 3 -15.80 -1.14 -19.17
CA LEU A 3 -14.68 -2.00 -18.76
C LEU A 3 -13.47 -1.09 -18.54
N ASN A 4 -13.24 -0.75 -17.26
CA ASN A 4 -12.13 -0.01 -16.66
C ASN A 4 -10.90 0.16 -17.58
N LEU A 5 -10.83 1.30 -18.28
CA LEU A 5 -9.66 1.70 -19.07
C LEU A 5 -8.37 1.70 -18.23
N SER A 6 -8.50 2.00 -16.94
CA SER A 6 -7.41 1.93 -15.96
C SER A 6 -6.93 0.49 -15.72
N ALA A 7 -7.83 -0.48 -15.61
CA ALA A 7 -7.46 -1.88 -15.41
C ALA A 7 -6.77 -2.45 -16.66
N SER A 8 -7.28 -2.16 -17.86
CA SER A 8 -6.65 -2.61 -19.10
C SER A 8 -5.27 -1.97 -19.31
N LEU A 9 -5.10 -0.66 -19.08
CA LEU A 9 -3.81 0.03 -19.17
C LEU A 9 -2.76 -0.52 -18.19
N ASN A 10 -3.16 -0.85 -16.96
CA ASN A 10 -2.23 -1.41 -15.98
C ASN A 10 -1.79 -2.84 -16.33
N ILE A 11 -2.68 -3.65 -16.92
CA ILE A 11 -2.33 -4.97 -17.44
C ILE A 11 -1.26 -4.84 -18.54
N PHE A 12 -1.41 -3.91 -19.49
CA PHE A 12 -0.40 -3.69 -20.53
C PHE A 12 0.94 -3.23 -19.96
N LYS A 13 0.93 -2.37 -18.94
CA LYS A 13 2.17 -1.95 -18.25
C LYS A 13 2.87 -3.13 -17.57
N LEU A 14 2.13 -4.05 -16.95
CA LEU A 14 2.72 -5.23 -16.31
C LEU A 14 3.24 -6.26 -17.31
N ILE A 15 2.61 -6.37 -18.49
CA ILE A 15 3.14 -7.20 -19.58
C ILE A 15 4.46 -6.61 -20.10
N ALA A 16 4.54 -5.29 -20.27
CA ALA A 16 5.75 -4.62 -20.74
C ALA A 16 6.87 -4.56 -19.69
N ASN A 17 6.52 -4.39 -18.42
CA ASN A 17 7.46 -4.33 -17.31
C ASN A 17 6.90 -5.04 -16.07
N PRO A 18 7.11 -6.38 -15.96
CA PRO A 18 6.59 -7.17 -14.84
C PRO A 18 7.25 -6.83 -13.50
N SER A 19 8.44 -6.21 -13.49
CA SER A 19 9.08 -5.75 -12.26
C SER A 19 8.27 -4.70 -11.50
N LEU A 20 7.34 -4.00 -12.17
CA LEU A 20 6.50 -2.99 -11.55
C LEU A 20 5.57 -3.56 -10.46
N CYS A 21 5.28 -4.86 -10.43
CA CYS A 21 4.48 -5.45 -9.36
C CYS A 21 5.33 -6.22 -8.33
N LEU A 22 6.66 -6.09 -8.37
CA LEU A 22 7.53 -6.76 -7.39
C LEU A 22 7.70 -5.91 -6.13
N PRO A 23 7.59 -6.53 -4.95
CA PRO A 23 7.76 -5.81 -3.69
C PRO A 23 9.23 -5.69 -3.30
N HIS A 24 9.53 -4.68 -2.49
CA HIS A 24 10.84 -4.47 -1.88
C HIS A 24 11.01 -5.29 -0.60
N ALA A 25 9.91 -5.51 0.11
CA ALA A 25 9.84 -6.35 1.30
C ALA A 25 8.52 -7.14 1.30
N VAL A 26 8.52 -8.31 1.93
CA VAL A 26 7.34 -9.18 2.04
C VAL A 26 7.18 -9.59 3.49
N ILE A 27 5.95 -9.48 3.99
CA ILE A 27 5.55 -10.03 5.28
C ILE A 27 4.36 -10.96 5.11
N PRO A 28 4.19 -11.98 5.96
CA PRO A 28 3.03 -12.86 5.90
C PRO A 28 1.73 -12.07 6.15
N THR A 29 1.63 -11.43 7.32
CA THR A 29 0.43 -10.70 7.73
C THR A 29 0.78 -9.32 8.27
N PHE A 30 -0.21 -8.44 8.42
CA PHE A 30 0.01 -7.11 9.00
C PHE A 30 0.58 -7.18 10.43
N LYS A 31 0.31 -8.26 11.18
CA LYS A 31 0.91 -8.48 12.52
C LYS A 31 2.44 -8.56 12.47
N ASP A 32 3.02 -8.95 11.34
CA ASP A 32 4.45 -9.13 11.15
C ASP A 32 5.15 -7.84 10.68
N LEU A 33 4.42 -6.72 10.60
CA LEU A 33 4.95 -5.45 10.11
C LEU A 33 6.14 -4.98 10.97
N PRO A 34 7.33 -4.77 10.38
CA PRO A 34 8.44 -4.17 11.10
C PRO A 34 8.15 -2.70 11.39
N ILE A 35 8.40 -2.27 12.63
CA ILE A 35 8.18 -0.90 13.08
C ILE A 35 9.46 -0.43 13.80
N PRO A 36 10.12 0.65 13.35
CA PRO A 36 9.83 1.43 12.14
C PRO A 36 10.12 0.65 10.84
N LEU A 37 9.51 1.10 9.73
CA LEU A 37 9.52 0.36 8.46
C LEU A 37 10.87 0.40 7.73
N ASN A 38 11.79 1.27 8.14
CA ASN A 38 13.14 1.36 7.57
C ASN A 38 13.82 -0.02 7.55
N SER A 39 13.68 -0.77 8.65
CA SER A 39 14.26 -2.11 8.83
C SER A 39 13.72 -3.17 7.84
N ALA A 40 12.57 -2.93 7.20
CA ALA A 40 12.05 -3.81 6.16
C ALA A 40 12.90 -3.78 4.88
N PHE A 41 13.58 -2.66 4.64
CA PHE A 41 14.24 -2.35 3.36
C PHE A 41 15.76 -2.22 3.49
N GLU A 42 16.27 -2.16 4.72
CA GLU A 42 17.70 -2.20 5.02
C GLU A 42 18.26 -3.59 4.70
N GLY A 43 19.03 -3.68 3.61
CA GLY A 43 19.74 -4.91 3.24
C GLY A 43 21.13 -4.97 3.88
N LYS A 44 21.62 -6.19 4.18
CA LYS A 44 23.04 -6.39 4.52
C LYS A 44 23.90 -6.00 3.31
N GLY A 45 24.75 -4.97 3.47
CA GLY A 45 25.72 -4.55 2.45
C GLY A 45 25.28 -3.41 1.52
N LYS A 46 24.22 -2.68 1.85
CA LYS A 46 23.86 -1.43 1.17
C LYS A 46 24.35 -0.25 2.01
N ASP A 47 25.26 0.57 1.45
CA ASP A 47 25.81 1.76 2.11
C ASP A 47 24.81 2.93 2.24
N PHE A 48 23.57 2.75 1.79
CA PHE A 48 22.54 3.77 1.89
C PHE A 48 21.57 3.48 3.03
N LYS A 49 21.34 4.49 3.86
CA LYS A 49 20.36 4.46 4.94
C LYS A 49 18.97 4.70 4.38
N VAL A 50 18.04 3.78 4.65
CA VAL A 50 16.62 3.96 4.31
C VAL A 50 16.02 4.97 5.28
N ASP A 51 15.32 5.99 4.77
CA ASP A 51 14.71 7.06 5.57
C ASP A 51 13.20 7.15 5.30
N ILE A 52 12.43 6.21 5.86
CA ILE A 52 10.96 6.25 5.77
C ILE A 52 10.43 7.28 6.75
N LYS A 53 9.76 8.32 6.22
CA LYS A 53 9.14 9.39 6.99
C LYS A 53 7.62 9.27 7.06
N ALA A 54 7.01 8.60 6.08
CA ALA A 54 5.58 8.41 6.04
C ALA A 54 5.20 7.03 5.49
N VAL A 55 4.00 6.58 5.86
CA VAL A 55 3.41 5.32 5.46
C VAL A 55 2.09 5.57 4.77
N VAL A 56 1.96 5.02 3.57
CA VAL A 56 0.69 4.87 2.86
C VAL A 56 0.18 3.47 3.10
N LEU A 57 -0.98 3.36 3.74
CA LEU A 57 -1.52 2.09 4.21
C LEU A 57 -2.81 1.73 3.47
N ASP A 58 -2.82 0.57 2.84
CA ASP A 58 -4.05 -0.03 2.31
C ASP A 58 -4.98 -0.52 3.42
N LYS A 59 -6.28 -0.65 3.13
CA LYS A 59 -7.32 -1.06 4.08
C LYS A 59 -7.69 -2.53 3.95
N ASP A 60 -8.33 -2.87 2.84
CA ASP A 60 -9.06 -4.13 2.65
C ASP A 60 -8.08 -5.29 2.50
N ASP A 61 -8.21 -6.33 3.33
CA ASP A 61 -7.29 -7.49 3.38
C ASP A 61 -5.85 -7.14 3.81
N CYS A 62 -5.57 -5.88 4.14
CA CYS A 62 -4.31 -5.42 4.74
C CYS A 62 -4.41 -5.40 6.28
N PHE A 63 -4.98 -4.34 6.87
CA PHE A 63 -5.21 -4.26 8.33
C PHE A 63 -6.66 -4.54 8.73
N ALA A 64 -7.60 -4.52 7.79
CA ALA A 64 -9.02 -4.73 8.01
C ALA A 64 -9.54 -5.93 7.21
N ILE A 65 -10.60 -6.55 7.72
CA ILE A 65 -11.37 -7.51 6.91
C ILE A 65 -11.96 -6.72 5.72
N PRO A 66 -11.96 -7.26 4.49
CA PRO A 66 -12.58 -6.60 3.36
C PRO A 66 -14.00 -6.13 3.67
N GLU A 67 -14.34 -4.94 3.19
CA GLU A 67 -15.67 -4.31 3.37
C GLU A 67 -16.01 -3.91 4.82
N THR A 68 -15.07 -4.02 5.76
CA THR A 68 -15.24 -3.46 7.11
C THR A 68 -14.37 -2.21 7.31
N ASN A 69 -14.79 -1.34 8.23
CA ASN A 69 -14.04 -0.15 8.65
C ASN A 69 -13.34 -0.35 10.00
N GLU A 70 -13.37 -1.59 10.53
CA GLU A 70 -12.75 -1.96 11.79
C GLU A 70 -11.37 -2.55 11.56
N ILE A 71 -10.42 -2.19 12.44
CA ILE A 71 -9.14 -2.87 12.52
C ILE A 71 -9.40 -4.33 12.88
N HIS A 72 -8.80 -5.27 12.13
CA HIS A 72 -8.90 -6.67 12.46
C HIS A 72 -8.34 -6.90 13.86
N LYS A 73 -9.15 -7.39 14.82
CA LYS A 73 -8.80 -7.43 16.25
C LYS A 73 -7.38 -7.96 16.56
N PRO A 74 -6.90 -9.06 15.95
CA PRO A 74 -5.51 -9.53 16.11
C PRO A 74 -4.40 -8.56 15.70
N TYR A 75 -4.72 -7.52 14.94
CA TYR A 75 -3.80 -6.50 14.43
C TYR A 75 -3.85 -5.20 15.22
N GLN A 76 -4.76 -5.05 16.19
CA GLN A 76 -4.96 -3.82 16.95
C GLN A 76 -3.64 -3.30 17.56
N GLU A 77 -2.93 -4.15 18.30
CA GLU A 77 -1.65 -3.80 18.94
C GLU A 77 -0.63 -3.31 17.91
N ARG A 78 -0.52 -3.99 16.78
CA ARG A 78 0.43 -3.63 15.73
C ARG A 78 0.02 -2.34 15.01
N PHE A 79 -1.27 -2.10 14.81
CA PHE A 79 -1.78 -0.86 14.23
C PHE A 79 -1.50 0.32 15.16
N ASP A 80 -1.72 0.17 16.46
CA ASP A 80 -1.42 1.20 17.46
C ASP A 80 0.09 1.50 17.53
N ALA A 81 0.94 0.48 17.47
CA ALA A 81 2.38 0.66 17.37
C ALA A 81 2.78 1.41 16.08
N LEU A 82 2.14 1.12 14.95
CA LEU A 82 2.42 1.79 13.67
C LEU A 82 2.03 3.27 13.75
N ARG A 83 0.84 3.55 14.29
CA ARG A 83 0.35 4.92 14.51
C ARG A 83 1.24 5.72 15.46
N ALA A 84 1.76 5.07 16.52
CA ALA A 84 2.71 5.70 17.44
C ALA A 84 4.06 6.03 16.77
N ALA A 85 4.55 5.16 15.86
CA ALA A 85 5.79 5.38 15.12
C ALA A 85 5.66 6.44 14.02
N TYR A 86 4.48 6.59 13.42
CA TYR A 86 4.17 7.57 12.38
C TYR A 86 2.99 8.47 12.79
N PRO A 87 3.17 9.34 13.80
CA PRO A 87 2.09 10.13 14.35
C PRO A 87 1.60 11.23 13.40
N GLY A 88 0.40 11.72 13.65
CA GLY A 88 -0.20 12.82 12.90
C GLY A 88 -0.43 12.45 11.43
N ARG A 89 0.07 13.27 10.52
CA ARG A 89 -0.14 13.14 9.07
C ARG A 89 0.85 12.22 8.37
N ARG A 90 1.74 11.54 9.13
CA ARG A 90 2.75 10.61 8.62
C ARG A 90 2.19 9.22 8.31
N LEU A 91 1.03 8.87 8.84
CA LEU A 91 0.29 7.66 8.46
C LEU A 91 -0.95 8.07 7.68
N LEU A 92 -1.08 7.59 6.44
CA LEU A 92 -2.16 7.95 5.52
C LEU A 92 -2.81 6.67 4.98
N ILE A 93 -4.12 6.53 5.13
CA ILE A 93 -4.85 5.42 4.53
C ILE A 93 -5.22 5.77 3.08
N VAL A 94 -4.95 4.85 2.16
CA VAL A 94 -5.35 4.93 0.74
C VAL A 94 -6.05 3.64 0.33
N SER A 95 -7.38 3.70 0.17
CA SER A 95 -8.21 2.56 -0.22
C SER A 95 -8.92 2.80 -1.56
N ASN A 96 -9.11 1.75 -2.36
CA ASN A 96 -9.89 1.82 -3.59
C ASN A 96 -11.43 1.87 -3.36
N THR A 97 -11.86 1.86 -2.09
CA THR A 97 -13.25 2.03 -1.65
C THR A 97 -13.40 3.32 -0.83
N ALA A 98 -12.92 3.34 0.42
CA ALA A 98 -12.99 4.51 1.30
C ALA A 98 -12.10 5.66 0.78
N GLY A 99 -12.69 6.84 0.55
CA GLY A 99 -12.00 8.02 0.01
C GLY A 99 -11.82 8.05 -1.51
N ALA A 100 -11.97 6.93 -2.22
CA ALA A 100 -11.95 6.91 -3.67
C ALA A 100 -13.24 7.55 -4.21
N LEU A 101 -13.17 8.74 -4.82
CA LEU A 101 -14.36 9.52 -5.21
C LEU A 101 -15.30 8.83 -6.21
N SER A 102 -14.79 7.84 -6.93
CA SER A 102 -15.60 6.99 -7.82
C SER A 102 -16.44 5.92 -7.09
N TYR A 103 -16.18 5.69 -5.80
CA TYR A 103 -16.88 4.71 -4.95
C TYR A 103 -17.50 5.36 -3.70
N ASP A 104 -16.79 6.32 -3.09
CA ASP A 104 -17.17 7.06 -1.91
C ASP A 104 -17.24 8.58 -2.21
N PRO A 105 -18.16 9.02 -3.10
CA PRO A 105 -18.22 10.42 -3.56
C PRO A 105 -18.56 11.40 -2.43
N LYS A 106 -19.26 10.94 -1.39
CA LYS A 106 -19.64 11.74 -0.22
C LYS A 106 -18.65 11.63 0.94
N ARG A 107 -17.61 10.80 0.82
CA ARG A 107 -16.63 10.53 1.88
C ARG A 107 -17.25 9.94 3.17
N GLU A 108 -18.36 9.23 3.08
CA GLU A 108 -19.01 8.62 4.24
C GLU A 108 -18.15 7.47 4.77
N LEU A 109 -17.67 6.58 3.90
CA LEU A 109 -16.79 5.47 4.28
C LEU A 109 -15.44 5.96 4.81
N ALA A 110 -14.87 6.99 4.17
CA ALA A 110 -13.67 7.64 4.65
C ALA A 110 -13.85 8.20 6.06
N THR A 111 -14.95 8.92 6.32
CA THR A 111 -15.21 9.55 7.63
C THR A 111 -15.39 8.51 8.72
N GLU A 112 -16.11 7.41 8.44
CA GLU A 112 -16.27 6.30 9.38
C GLU A 112 -14.93 5.63 9.71
N LEU A 113 -14.10 5.40 8.69
CA LEU A 113 -12.78 4.80 8.86
C LEU A 113 -11.82 5.72 9.63
N GLU A 114 -11.84 7.03 9.36
CA GLU A 114 -11.09 8.03 10.12
C GLU A 114 -11.51 8.02 11.59
N LYS A 115 -12.82 7.90 11.88
CA LYS A 115 -13.33 7.80 13.24
C LYS A 115 -12.91 6.51 13.93
N ALA A 116 -12.91 5.38 13.22
CA ALA A 116 -12.56 4.08 13.77
C ALA A 116 -11.06 3.92 14.05
N THR A 117 -10.22 4.54 13.22
CA THR A 117 -8.75 4.35 13.26
C THR A 117 -8.00 5.53 13.87
N GLY A 118 -8.59 6.73 13.84
CA GLY A 118 -7.90 7.98 14.15
C GLY A 118 -6.83 8.36 13.11
N VAL A 119 -6.88 7.78 11.91
CA VAL A 119 -5.90 7.98 10.83
C VAL A 119 -6.61 8.62 9.64
N THR A 120 -5.98 9.63 9.02
CA THR A 120 -6.53 10.32 7.85
C THR A 120 -6.67 9.38 6.65
N VAL A 121 -7.78 9.50 5.93
CA VAL A 121 -8.05 8.77 4.67
C VAL A 121 -7.93 9.74 3.50
N LEU A 122 -7.09 9.40 2.52
CA LEU A 122 -6.90 10.22 1.34
C LEU A 122 -8.17 10.19 0.48
N SER A 123 -8.74 11.37 0.21
CA SER A 123 -9.71 11.49 -0.88
C SER A 123 -9.00 11.67 -2.20
N HIS A 124 -9.32 10.82 -3.16
CA HIS A 124 -8.62 10.77 -4.44
C HIS A 124 -9.57 10.43 -5.59
N LYS A 125 -9.30 11.01 -6.76
CA LYS A 125 -10.07 10.81 -7.99
C LYS A 125 -9.64 9.51 -8.68
N THR A 126 -8.34 9.23 -8.69
CA THR A 126 -7.78 8.10 -9.45
C THR A 126 -7.52 6.92 -8.52
N LYS A 127 -8.14 5.77 -8.75
CA LYS A 127 -7.86 4.57 -7.94
C LYS A 127 -6.38 4.13 -8.05
N LYS A 128 -5.89 3.43 -7.02
CA LYS A 128 -4.61 2.70 -7.08
C LYS A 128 -4.59 1.76 -8.29
N PRO A 129 -3.47 1.68 -9.02
CA PRO A 129 -2.14 2.24 -8.74
C PRO A 129 -1.91 3.69 -9.22
N GLY A 130 -2.95 4.45 -9.61
CA GLY A 130 -2.80 5.74 -10.28
C GLY A 130 -2.83 7.01 -9.40
N CYS A 131 -3.07 6.91 -8.09
CA CYS A 131 -3.17 8.07 -7.18
C CYS A 131 -1.84 8.63 -6.67
N GLY A 132 -0.69 8.23 -7.22
CA GLY A 132 0.62 8.64 -6.72
C GLY A 132 0.83 10.17 -6.64
N ALA A 133 0.30 10.91 -7.62
CA ALA A 133 0.34 12.38 -7.61
C ALA A 133 -0.46 12.98 -6.45
N GLU A 134 -1.66 12.44 -6.19
CA GLU A 134 -2.57 12.91 -5.12
C GLU A 134 -1.97 12.63 -3.72
N ILE A 135 -1.26 11.50 -3.57
CA ILE A 135 -0.50 11.18 -2.36
C ILE A 135 0.64 12.20 -2.14
N MET A 136 1.40 12.53 -3.18
CA MET A 136 2.48 13.51 -3.07
C MET A 136 1.95 14.92 -2.82
N ASP A 137 0.82 15.31 -3.40
CA ASP A 137 0.14 16.58 -3.09
C ASP A 137 -0.28 16.67 -1.63
N TYR A 138 -0.81 15.58 -1.08
CA TYR A 138 -1.11 15.49 0.34
C TYR A 138 0.15 15.74 1.18
N PHE A 139 1.26 15.05 0.94
CA PHE A 139 2.47 15.26 1.74
C PHE A 139 3.11 16.64 1.53
N ARG A 140 3.04 17.21 0.31
CA ARG A 140 3.47 18.59 0.05
C ARG A 140 2.68 19.62 0.85
N SER A 141 1.38 19.40 1.04
CA SER A 141 0.53 20.27 1.86
C SER A 141 0.71 20.10 3.38
N HIS A 142 1.50 19.11 3.81
CA HIS A 142 1.80 18.80 5.21
C HIS A 142 3.31 18.73 5.44
N PRO A 143 4.04 19.86 5.33
CA PRO A 143 5.50 19.89 5.43
C PRO A 143 6.04 19.40 6.79
N GLU A 144 5.22 19.41 7.85
CA GLU A 144 5.55 18.84 9.17
C GLU A 144 5.81 17.32 9.14
N THR A 145 5.33 16.63 8.09
CA THR A 145 5.66 15.22 7.84
C THR A 145 7.13 15.04 7.47
N GLY A 146 7.78 16.08 6.94
CA GLY A 146 9.17 16.06 6.48
C GLY A 146 9.39 15.32 5.17
N VAL A 147 8.34 14.86 4.50
CA VAL A 147 8.40 14.14 3.22
C VAL A 147 8.70 15.13 2.10
N THR A 148 9.82 14.94 1.42
CA THR A 148 10.27 15.74 0.27
C THR A 148 10.44 14.91 -1.00
N SER A 149 10.50 13.58 -0.87
CA SER A 149 10.71 12.64 -1.98
C SER A 149 9.81 11.40 -1.81
N PRO A 150 9.30 10.79 -2.90
CA PRO A 150 8.59 9.52 -2.84
C PRO A 150 9.39 8.39 -2.17
N SER A 151 10.72 8.40 -2.30
CA SER A 151 11.61 7.43 -1.64
C SER A 151 11.60 7.50 -0.11
N GLN A 152 10.96 8.51 0.48
CA GLN A 152 10.73 8.60 1.94
C GLN A 152 9.38 8.02 2.37
N ILE A 153 8.63 7.42 1.43
CA ILE A 153 7.32 6.83 1.67
C ILE A 153 7.43 5.31 1.54
N ALA A 154 6.76 4.60 2.46
CA ALA A 154 6.49 3.18 2.31
C ALA A 154 5.00 2.94 2.04
N VAL A 155 4.67 2.24 0.96
CA VAL A 155 3.32 1.76 0.65
C VAL A 155 3.20 0.33 1.16
N VAL A 156 2.21 0.08 2.02
CA VAL A 156 1.92 -1.23 2.61
C VAL A 156 0.55 -1.69 2.13
N GLY A 157 0.47 -2.87 1.51
CA GLY A 157 -0.81 -3.41 1.03
C GLY A 157 -0.76 -4.88 0.61
N ASP A 158 -1.92 -5.45 0.31
CA ASP A 158 -2.10 -6.89 0.06
C ASP A 158 -1.93 -7.29 -1.43
N ARG A 159 -2.00 -6.32 -2.35
CA ARG A 159 -2.02 -6.58 -3.80
C ARG A 159 -0.77 -6.10 -4.51
N LEU A 160 -0.27 -6.96 -5.40
CA LEU A 160 0.87 -6.66 -6.25
C LEU A 160 0.50 -5.67 -7.37
N SER A 161 -0.67 -5.83 -8.00
CA SER A 161 -1.08 -4.99 -9.14
C SER A 161 -1.65 -3.61 -8.77
N THR A 162 -1.90 -3.35 -7.48
CA THR A 162 -2.36 -2.05 -7.00
C THR A 162 -1.36 -1.39 -6.07
N ASP A 163 -1.05 -1.97 -4.93
CA ASP A 163 -0.31 -1.29 -3.86
C ASP A 163 1.18 -1.28 -4.15
N ILE A 164 1.72 -2.44 -4.53
CA ILE A 164 3.13 -2.54 -4.91
C ILE A 164 3.40 -1.81 -6.22
N MET A 165 2.49 -1.93 -7.20
CA MET A 165 2.57 -1.17 -8.43
C MET A 165 2.47 0.34 -8.20
N LEU A 166 1.63 0.80 -7.28
CA LEU A 166 1.58 2.21 -6.87
C LEU A 166 2.95 2.65 -6.34
N ALA A 167 3.53 1.89 -5.41
CA ALA A 167 4.84 2.21 -4.83
C ALA A 167 5.92 2.35 -5.92
N ASN A 168 6.00 1.34 -6.79
CA ASN A 168 7.00 1.30 -7.86
C ASN A 168 6.80 2.42 -8.90
N LEU A 169 5.55 2.78 -9.22
CA LEU A 169 5.27 3.92 -10.12
C LEU A 169 5.60 5.27 -9.48
N MET A 170 5.49 5.39 -8.15
CA MET A 170 5.84 6.60 -7.41
C MET A 170 7.36 6.77 -7.25
N GLY A 171 8.15 5.69 -7.31
CA GLY A 171 9.53 5.69 -6.82
C GLY A 171 9.59 5.63 -5.29
N SER A 172 8.69 4.84 -4.68
CA SER A 172 8.63 4.64 -3.23
C SER A 172 8.82 3.17 -2.85
N TYR A 173 8.99 2.89 -1.56
CA TYR A 173 9.16 1.53 -1.09
C TYR A 173 7.82 0.80 -1.01
N GLY A 174 7.77 -0.43 -1.53
CA GLY A 174 6.57 -1.28 -1.52
C GLY A 174 6.77 -2.48 -0.59
N LEU A 175 5.91 -2.62 0.42
CA LEU A 175 5.87 -3.74 1.36
C LEU A 175 4.59 -4.55 1.14
N TRP A 176 4.76 -5.81 0.74
CA TRP A 176 3.63 -6.68 0.43
C TRP A 176 3.20 -7.49 1.64
N VAL A 177 1.94 -7.34 2.03
CA VAL A 177 1.25 -8.19 3.00
C VAL A 177 0.69 -9.41 2.26
N LYS A 178 1.46 -10.50 2.22
CA LYS A 178 1.22 -11.61 1.31
C LYS A 178 -0.08 -12.36 1.59
N ASP A 179 -0.32 -12.69 2.86
CA ASP A 179 -1.42 -13.56 3.26
C ASP A 179 -2.68 -12.76 3.62
N GLY A 180 -2.52 -11.52 4.10
CA GLY A 180 -3.63 -10.65 4.47
C GLY A 180 -4.46 -11.19 5.64
N VAL A 181 -5.72 -10.77 5.73
CA VAL A 181 -6.68 -11.22 6.77
C VAL A 181 -7.47 -12.45 6.30
N VAL A 182 -7.83 -12.48 5.02
CA VAL A 182 -8.72 -13.48 4.45
C VAL A 182 -7.93 -14.69 3.93
N PRO A 183 -8.32 -15.93 4.27
CA PRO A 183 -7.67 -17.13 3.73
C PRO A 183 -7.68 -17.18 2.21
N LEU A 184 -6.60 -17.69 1.61
CA LEU A 184 -6.38 -17.75 0.16
C LEU A 184 -7.55 -18.36 -0.64
N GLN A 185 -8.25 -19.34 -0.05
CA GLN A 185 -9.39 -20.02 -0.69
C GLN A 185 -10.60 -19.10 -0.89
N ARG A 186 -10.71 -18.04 -0.07
CA ARG A 186 -11.77 -17.02 -0.15
C ARG A 186 -11.32 -15.78 -0.93
N LYS A 187 -10.04 -15.68 -1.31
CA LYS A 187 -9.54 -14.59 -2.14
C LYS A 187 -10.00 -14.73 -3.59
N ASN A 188 -10.18 -13.60 -4.25
CA ASN A 188 -10.55 -13.58 -5.67
C ASN A 188 -9.44 -14.20 -6.55
N ILE A 189 -9.80 -14.53 -7.79
CA ILE A 189 -8.90 -15.21 -8.73
C ILE A 189 -7.63 -14.41 -8.99
N PHE A 190 -7.72 -13.08 -9.10
CA PHE A 190 -6.56 -12.21 -9.35
C PHE A 190 -5.55 -12.26 -8.21
N SER A 191 -6.00 -12.11 -6.96
CA SER A 191 -5.14 -12.22 -5.77
C SER A 191 -4.44 -13.60 -5.70
N ARG A 192 -5.14 -14.68 -6.08
CA ARG A 192 -4.55 -16.02 -6.13
C ARG A 192 -3.47 -16.17 -7.20
N ILE A 193 -3.63 -15.51 -8.34
CA ILE A 193 -2.63 -15.47 -9.42
C ILE A 193 -1.41 -14.67 -8.95
N GLU A 194 -1.62 -13.49 -8.37
CA GLU A 194 -0.53 -12.64 -7.85
C GLU A 194 0.34 -13.37 -6.83
N GLN A 195 -0.27 -14.14 -5.92
CA GLN A 195 0.46 -14.94 -4.93
C GLN A 195 1.44 -15.95 -5.54
N ARG A 196 1.23 -16.38 -6.78
CA ARG A 196 2.13 -17.27 -7.52
C ARG A 196 3.09 -16.49 -8.41
N PHE A 197 2.60 -15.43 -9.04
CA PHE A 197 3.33 -14.68 -10.05
C PHE A 197 4.51 -13.89 -9.48
N GLY A 198 4.32 -13.20 -8.35
CA GLY A 198 5.41 -12.43 -7.71
C GLY A 198 6.62 -13.31 -7.34
N PRO A 199 6.43 -14.39 -6.55
CA PRO A 199 7.52 -15.32 -6.24
C PRO A 199 8.17 -15.97 -7.46
N TYR A 200 7.39 -16.26 -8.49
CA TYR A 200 7.91 -16.81 -9.75
C TYR A 200 8.86 -15.85 -10.48
N LEU A 201 8.49 -14.57 -10.57
CA LEU A 201 9.35 -13.54 -11.17
C LEU A 201 10.63 -13.33 -10.36
N LEU A 202 10.54 -13.26 -9.03
CA LEU A 202 11.71 -13.18 -8.15
C LEU A 202 12.65 -14.39 -8.35
N GLY A 203 12.09 -15.59 -8.46
CA GLY A 203 12.85 -16.82 -8.76
C GLY A 203 13.53 -16.81 -10.13
N ARG A 204 13.13 -15.92 -11.04
CA ARG A 204 13.78 -15.69 -12.35
C ARG A 204 14.77 -14.54 -12.36
N GLY A 205 15.06 -13.95 -11.21
CA GLY A 205 16.02 -12.85 -11.08
C GLY A 205 15.47 -11.48 -11.43
N TYR A 206 14.15 -11.33 -11.59
CA TYR A 206 13.55 -10.00 -11.66
C TYR A 206 13.63 -9.34 -10.28
N ALA A 207 13.85 -8.02 -10.27
CA ALA A 207 13.89 -7.21 -9.06
C ALA A 207 12.96 -6.00 -9.20
N PRO A 208 12.43 -5.46 -8.08
CA PRO A 208 11.69 -4.21 -8.11
C PRO A 208 12.59 -3.05 -8.60
N PRO A 209 12.02 -2.01 -9.24
CA PRO A 209 12.73 -0.75 -9.49
C PRO A 209 13.29 -0.17 -8.18
N GLN A 210 14.42 0.54 -8.22
CA GLN A 210 14.88 1.23 -7.02
C GLN A 210 14.01 2.46 -6.74
N PRO A 211 13.64 2.73 -5.48
CA PRO A 211 12.96 3.96 -5.07
C PRO A 211 13.84 5.21 -5.24
#